data_AF-A0A1N6LX75-F1
#
_entry.id   AF-A0A1N6LX75-F1
#
_cell.length_a   1.000
_cell.length_b   1.000
_cell.length_c   1.000
_cell.angle_alpha   90.00
_cell.angle_beta   90.00
_cell.angle_gamma   90.00
#
_symmetry.space_group_name_H-M   'P 1'
#
loop_
_entity.id
_entity.type
_entity.pdbx_description
1 polymer ?
#
loop_
_entity_poly.entity_id
_entity_poly.type
_entity_poly.pdbx_seq_one_letter_code
_entity_poly.pdbx_strand_id
1 'polypeptide(L)'
;MKSYLAKIGFDFLSKLMPIDKFIQLFNRANEYLESLDDQFYHSNIGSHILELYDNNDREEILHLAPQLLDKILSPNDREVLIEILINSSVVYGRHEFIKQLLSQLGRVDEKKAKIYKAKYYQAKGDYETAFKLMTGILIRYPTDIIIRKQTLATLKNRIPIDEYIDLINRHLCEFPLDTESWQELGELYISSGKINEAIYCYNEVILHEPNNIFYIITIADLNYTIARFPLSYKYYSAAVTLNCMCTRALWGLVLVYTRIVRNSKDVIENTEDPQHKFSDVHVKVARKALQLLRGIYIKSRSYAAVRALNRLWNEWDAKQPVCY
;
A
#
# COMPACT_ATOMS: atom_id res chain seq x y z
N MET A 1 19.27 18.91 32.54
CA MET A 1 18.61 17.81 31.79
C MET A 1 17.82 16.86 32.68
N LYS A 2 18.36 16.32 33.78
CA LYS A 2 17.62 15.47 34.75
C LYS A 2 16.34 16.12 35.33
N SER A 3 16.31 17.44 35.57
CA SER A 3 15.10 18.11 36.09
C SER A 3 14.08 18.54 35.02
N TYR A 4 14.46 18.62 33.74
CA TYR A 4 13.60 19.10 32.66
C TYR A 4 12.82 17.94 32.02
N LEU A 5 13.48 16.77 31.87
CA LEU A 5 12.83 15.51 31.46
C LEU A 5 11.95 14.92 32.58
N ALA A 6 12.35 15.12 33.85
CA ALA A 6 11.47 14.82 34.98
C ALA A 6 10.17 15.62 34.87
N LYS A 7 10.21 16.95 34.67
CA LYS A 7 8.99 17.77 34.65
C LYS A 7 7.97 17.40 33.55
N ILE A 8 8.43 17.05 32.34
CA ILE A 8 7.52 16.78 31.20
C ILE A 8 6.91 15.37 31.30
N GLY A 9 7.67 14.36 31.73
CA GLY A 9 7.16 13.00 31.95
C GLY A 9 6.32 12.87 33.24
N PHE A 10 6.64 13.66 34.27
CA PHE A 10 5.98 13.63 35.58
C PHE A 10 4.54 14.18 35.53
N ASP A 11 4.25 15.19 34.70
CA ASP A 11 2.90 15.75 34.59
C ASP A 11 1.92 14.87 33.79
N PHE A 12 2.41 14.03 32.87
CA PHE A 12 1.57 13.17 32.03
C PHE A 12 1.26 11.83 32.69
N LEU A 13 2.25 11.19 33.33
CA LEU A 13 2.10 9.86 33.95
C LEU A 13 1.58 9.89 35.40
N SER A 14 1.78 10.98 36.15
CA SER A 14 1.21 11.13 37.51
C SER A 14 -0.33 11.19 37.53
N LYS A 15 -0.95 11.47 36.37
CA LYS A 15 -2.41 11.47 36.21
C LYS A 15 -3.01 10.08 36.01
N LEU A 16 -2.20 9.07 35.66
CA LEU A 16 -2.66 7.73 35.28
C LEU A 16 -2.29 6.63 36.29
N MET A 17 -1.28 6.84 37.14
CA MET A 17 -0.86 5.83 38.12
C MET A 17 -0.27 6.46 39.39
N PRO A 18 -0.53 5.90 40.60
CA PRO A 18 0.11 6.35 41.83
C PRO A 18 1.64 6.24 41.75
N ILE A 19 2.34 7.29 42.19
CA ILE A 19 3.81 7.44 42.09
C ILE A 19 4.55 6.25 42.70
N ASP A 20 4.08 5.74 43.85
CA ASP A 20 4.70 4.60 44.54
C ASP A 20 4.60 3.30 43.73
N LYS A 21 3.55 3.16 42.92
CA LYS A 21 3.30 1.99 42.07
C LYS A 21 4.15 2.03 40.80
N PHE A 22 4.39 3.23 40.26
CA PHE A 22 5.33 3.42 39.15
C PHE A 22 6.77 3.16 39.58
N ILE A 23 7.20 3.70 40.73
CA ILE A 23 8.54 3.46 41.27
C ILE A 23 8.73 1.98 41.60
N GLN A 24 7.72 1.31 42.16
CA GLN A 24 7.77 -0.13 42.37
C GLN A 24 7.84 -0.93 41.07
N LEU A 25 7.07 -0.58 40.03
CA LEU A 25 7.12 -1.28 38.74
C LEU A 25 8.44 -1.04 38.02
N PHE A 26 8.97 0.18 38.07
CA PHE A 26 10.27 0.54 37.49
C PHE A 26 11.43 -0.15 38.21
N ASN A 27 11.43 -0.16 39.54
CA ASN A 27 12.45 -0.84 40.33
C ASN A 27 12.33 -2.36 40.23
N ARG A 28 11.10 -2.90 40.16
CA ARG A 28 10.87 -4.35 39.98
C ARG A 28 11.20 -4.80 38.56
N ALA A 29 11.02 -3.96 37.55
CA ALA A 29 11.52 -4.19 36.21
C ALA A 29 13.06 -4.15 36.21
N ASN A 30 13.69 -3.15 36.84
CA ASN A 30 15.15 -3.08 36.96
C ASN A 30 15.77 -4.25 37.75
N GLU A 31 15.16 -4.68 38.86
CA GLU A 31 15.63 -5.84 39.64
C GLU A 31 15.41 -7.16 38.89
N TYR A 32 14.32 -7.32 38.13
CA TYR A 32 14.13 -8.46 37.22
C TYR A 32 15.10 -8.44 36.03
N LEU A 33 15.46 -7.24 35.57
CA LEU A 33 16.41 -7.01 34.50
C LEU A 33 17.85 -7.34 34.96
N GLU A 34 18.20 -7.12 36.23
CA GLU A 34 19.51 -7.48 36.78
C GLU A 34 19.65 -8.98 37.13
N SER A 35 18.55 -9.75 37.19
CA SER A 35 18.55 -11.15 37.64
C SER A 35 18.47 -12.21 36.54
N LEU A 36 18.45 -11.82 35.26
CA LEU A 36 18.32 -12.75 34.13
C LEU A 36 19.68 -13.04 33.50
N ASP A 37 19.97 -14.32 33.22
CA ASP A 37 21.12 -14.73 32.42
C ASP A 37 21.17 -13.91 31.12
N ASP A 38 22.35 -13.45 30.72
CA ASP A 38 22.57 -12.50 29.62
C ASP A 38 21.83 -12.90 28.32
N GLN A 39 21.79 -14.18 27.98
CA GLN A 39 21.05 -14.68 26.80
C GLN A 39 19.54 -14.49 26.90
N PHE A 40 18.95 -14.70 28.08
CA PHE A 40 17.51 -14.57 28.29
C PHE A 40 17.10 -13.09 28.39
N TYR A 41 17.98 -12.26 28.97
CA TYR A 41 17.85 -10.81 29.01
C TYR A 41 17.80 -10.17 27.61
N HIS A 42 18.74 -10.56 26.74
CA HIS A 42 18.79 -10.06 25.36
C HIS A 42 17.54 -10.45 24.54
N SER A 43 17.01 -11.67 24.74
CA SER A 43 15.83 -12.15 24.01
C SER A 43 14.56 -11.34 24.34
N ASN A 44 14.31 -11.05 25.63
CA ASN A 44 13.08 -10.37 26.06
C ASN A 44 13.08 -8.87 25.76
N ILE A 45 14.24 -8.21 25.84
CA ILE A 45 14.32 -6.78 25.51
C ILE A 45 14.38 -6.57 24.00
N GLY A 46 15.00 -7.49 23.27
CA GLY A 46 14.88 -7.54 21.80
C GLY A 46 13.43 -7.63 21.36
N SER A 47 12.64 -8.55 21.94
CA SER A 47 11.21 -8.67 21.63
C SER A 47 10.43 -7.43 22.04
N HIS A 48 10.72 -6.83 23.20
CA HIS A 48 10.03 -5.62 23.64
C HIS A 48 10.34 -4.40 22.75
N ILE A 49 11.59 -4.26 22.28
CA ILE A 49 11.94 -3.19 21.32
C ILE A 49 11.23 -3.39 19.98
N LEU A 50 11.07 -4.65 19.54
CA LEU A 50 10.29 -4.96 18.34
C LEU A 50 8.81 -4.63 18.53
N GLU A 51 8.21 -4.96 19.69
CA GLU A 51 6.84 -4.55 20.02
C GLU A 51 6.68 -3.03 20.05
N LEU A 52 7.62 -2.29 20.65
CA LEU A 52 7.61 -0.83 20.65
C LEU A 52 7.78 -0.27 19.24
N TYR A 53 8.56 -0.93 18.38
CA TYR A 53 8.74 -0.54 16.99
C TYR A 53 7.44 -0.72 16.19
N ASP A 54 6.75 -1.84 16.40
CA ASP A 54 5.45 -2.14 15.79
C ASP A 54 4.34 -1.20 16.29
N ASN A 55 4.37 -0.85 17.57
CA ASN A 55 3.46 0.14 18.17
C ASN A 55 3.84 1.59 17.84
N ASN A 56 4.95 1.81 17.14
CA ASN A 56 5.45 3.11 16.72
C ASN A 56 5.89 4.04 17.89
N ASP A 57 6.20 3.46 19.05
CA ASP A 57 6.66 4.14 20.27
C ASP A 57 8.17 4.48 20.19
N ARG A 58 8.52 5.31 19.21
CA ARG A 58 9.91 5.58 18.80
C ARG A 58 10.74 6.35 19.84
N GLU A 59 10.08 7.06 20.76
CA GLU A 59 10.74 7.82 21.83
C GLU A 59 11.37 6.92 22.89
N GLU A 60 10.65 5.88 23.30
CA GLU A 60 11.09 4.90 24.29
C GLU A 60 12.21 4.03 23.72
N ILE A 61 12.11 3.66 22.44
CA ILE A 61 13.19 2.99 21.70
C ILE A 61 14.49 3.80 21.78
N LEU A 62 14.44 5.12 21.54
CA LEU A 62 15.64 5.97 21.57
C LEU A 62 16.26 6.15 22.97
N HIS A 63 15.54 5.78 24.03
CA HIS A 63 16.05 5.78 25.39
C HIS A 63 16.66 4.42 25.78
N LEU A 64 15.97 3.32 25.45
CA LEU A 64 16.35 1.96 25.86
C LEU A 64 17.41 1.34 24.92
N ALA A 65 17.24 1.46 23.61
CA ALA A 65 18.08 0.79 22.63
C ALA A 65 19.58 1.18 22.69
N PRO A 66 19.98 2.43 22.95
CA PRO A 66 21.41 2.75 23.05
C PRO A 66 22.12 2.04 24.21
N GLN A 67 21.43 1.80 25.33
CA GLN A 67 22.00 1.14 26.50
C GLN A 67 22.26 -0.35 26.27
N LEU A 68 21.50 -0.95 25.35
CA LEU A 68 21.65 -2.34 24.95
C LEU A 68 22.74 -2.51 23.89
N LEU A 69 23.00 -1.49 23.09
CA LEU A 69 24.01 -1.53 22.04
C LEU A 69 25.41 -1.85 22.59
N ASP A 70 25.72 -1.37 23.80
CA ASP A 70 26.98 -1.64 24.49
C ASP A 70 27.01 -3.01 25.18
N LYS A 71 25.84 -3.61 25.43
CA LYS A 71 25.68 -4.89 26.16
C LYS A 71 25.48 -6.10 25.24
N ILE A 72 25.00 -5.92 24.01
CA ILE A 72 24.72 -7.02 23.08
C ILE A 72 26.04 -7.61 22.54
N LEU A 73 26.24 -8.90 22.78
CA LEU A 73 27.40 -9.64 22.26
C LEU A 73 27.22 -10.13 20.82
N SER A 74 26.00 -10.38 20.37
CA SER A 74 25.75 -10.95 19.05
C SER A 74 25.84 -9.87 17.96
N PRO A 75 26.67 -10.07 16.91
CA PRO A 75 26.84 -9.06 15.85
C PRO A 75 25.55 -8.84 15.05
N ASN A 76 24.76 -9.89 14.84
CA ASN A 76 23.49 -9.79 14.11
C ASN A 76 22.44 -8.99 14.87
N ASP A 77 22.29 -9.22 16.19
CA ASP A 77 21.31 -8.48 16.99
C ASP A 77 21.72 -7.02 17.14
N ARG A 78 23.03 -6.76 17.22
CA ARG A 78 23.58 -5.41 17.21
C ARG A 78 23.27 -4.69 15.90
N GLU A 79 23.36 -5.37 14.75
CA GLU A 79 22.98 -4.79 13.45
C GLU A 79 21.50 -4.42 13.39
N VAL A 80 20.60 -5.32 13.80
CA VAL A 80 19.15 -5.08 13.82
C VAL A 80 18.80 -3.90 14.73
N LEU A 81 19.45 -3.82 15.91
CA LEU A 81 19.24 -2.71 16.83
C LEU A 81 19.72 -1.37 16.25
N ILE A 82 20.86 -1.36 15.55
CA ILE A 82 21.36 -0.17 14.86
C ILE A 82 20.36 0.29 13.79
N GLU A 83 19.76 -0.64 13.03
CA GLU A 83 18.73 -0.33 12.04
C GLU A 83 17.51 0.35 12.68
N ILE A 84 16.97 -0.25 13.74
CA ILE A 84 15.82 0.30 14.48
C ILE A 84 16.15 1.70 15.02
N LEU A 85 17.35 1.85 15.60
CA LEU A 85 17.83 3.14 16.11
C LEU A 85 17.96 4.20 15.01
N ILE A 86 18.46 3.85 13.83
CA ILE A 86 18.56 4.78 12.70
C ILE A 86 17.16 5.20 12.26
N ASN A 87 16.25 4.25 12.03
CA ASN A 87 14.89 4.53 11.58
C ASN A 87 14.13 5.44 12.58
N SER A 88 14.24 5.15 13.88
CA SER A 88 13.66 5.99 14.93
C SER A 88 14.34 7.36 15.01
N SER A 89 15.67 7.42 14.96
CA SER A 89 16.44 8.67 15.08
C SER A 89 16.19 9.64 13.92
N VAL A 90 15.93 9.12 12.72
CA VAL A 90 15.63 9.91 11.52
C VAL A 90 14.39 10.79 11.74
N VAL A 91 13.40 10.29 12.48
CA VAL A 91 12.14 10.98 12.77
C VAL A 91 12.36 12.19 13.68
N TYR A 92 13.23 12.04 14.68
CA TYR A 92 13.55 13.07 15.65
C TYR A 92 14.74 13.95 15.25
N GLY A 93 15.28 13.78 14.04
CA GLY A 93 16.37 14.61 13.52
C GLY A 93 17.68 14.52 14.31
N ARG A 94 17.99 13.39 14.96
CA ARG A 94 19.23 13.21 15.74
C ARG A 94 20.45 12.95 14.82
N HIS A 95 20.86 13.97 14.08
CA HIS A 95 21.86 13.86 13.00
C HIS A 95 23.22 13.30 13.44
N GLU A 96 23.77 13.77 14.56
CA GLU A 96 25.09 13.33 15.05
C GLU A 96 25.07 11.87 15.51
N PHE A 97 23.99 11.46 16.16
CA PHE A 97 23.80 10.08 16.61
C PHE A 97 23.68 9.12 15.41
N ILE A 98 22.95 9.52 14.37
CA ILE A 98 22.84 8.73 13.12
C ILE A 98 24.21 8.57 12.45
N LYS A 99 25.04 9.62 12.37
CA LYS A 99 26.39 9.51 11.79
C LYS A 99 27.26 8.51 12.56
N GLN A 100 27.19 8.52 13.89
CA GLN A 100 27.92 7.56 14.73
C GLN A 100 27.46 6.12 14.45
N LEU A 101 26.15 5.87 14.45
CA LEU A 101 25.58 4.56 14.16
C LEU A 101 25.94 4.06 12.76
N LEU A 102 25.88 4.93 11.75
CA LEU A 102 26.29 4.60 10.37
C LEU A 102 27.78 4.27 10.27
N SER A 103 28.64 4.94 11.06
CA SER A 103 30.08 4.64 11.09
C SER A 103 30.38 3.28 11.73
N GLN A 104 29.60 2.89 12.74
CA GLN A 104 29.71 1.56 13.36
C GLN A 104 29.22 0.49 12.41
N LEU A 105 28.06 0.68 11.78
CA LEU A 105 27.51 -0.26 10.80
C LEU A 105 28.42 -0.42 9.59
N GLY A 106 29.04 0.65 9.09
CA GLY A 106 29.93 0.60 7.93
C GLY A 106 31.22 -0.20 8.14
N ARG A 107 31.62 -0.45 9.40
CA ARG A 107 32.74 -1.36 9.71
C ARG A 107 32.37 -2.83 9.56
N VAL A 108 31.08 -3.15 9.67
CA VAL A 108 30.56 -4.52 9.63
C VAL A 108 29.99 -4.81 8.24
N ASP A 109 29.09 -3.95 7.74
CA ASP A 109 28.45 -4.06 6.44
C ASP A 109 28.41 -2.71 5.72
N GLU A 110 29.35 -2.54 4.79
CA GLU A 110 29.47 -1.33 3.96
C GLU A 110 28.20 -1.08 3.12
N LYS A 111 27.57 -2.14 2.62
CA LYS A 111 26.38 -2.04 1.75
C LYS A 111 25.20 -1.52 2.56
N LYS A 112 24.89 -2.16 3.69
CA LYS A 112 23.80 -1.72 4.59
C LYS A 112 24.01 -0.29 5.08
N ALA A 113 25.23 0.06 5.49
CA ALA A 113 25.54 1.41 5.92
C ALA A 113 25.26 2.46 4.83
N LYS A 114 25.57 2.17 3.56
CA LYS A 114 25.21 3.06 2.45
C LYS A 114 23.70 3.17 2.23
N ILE A 115 22.95 2.08 2.37
CA ILE A 115 21.47 2.07 2.27
C ILE A 115 20.86 2.98 3.34
N TYR A 116 21.24 2.81 4.60
CA TYR A 116 20.72 3.64 5.69
C TYR A 116 21.17 5.10 5.58
N LYS A 117 22.38 5.33 5.10
CA LYS A 117 22.85 6.68 4.78
C LYS A 117 21.98 7.34 3.70
N ALA A 118 21.61 6.60 2.65
CA ALA A 118 20.70 7.11 1.63
C ALA A 118 19.30 7.41 2.20
N LYS A 119 18.72 6.52 3.02
CA LYS A 119 17.44 6.75 3.74
C LYS A 119 17.48 8.01 4.62
N TYR A 120 18.60 8.22 5.31
CA TYR A 120 18.81 9.42 6.11
C TYR A 120 18.80 10.70 5.26
N TYR A 121 19.49 10.71 4.12
CA TYR A 121 19.47 11.86 3.21
C TYR A 121 18.09 12.09 2.56
N GLN A 122 17.35 11.01 2.23
CA GLN A 122 15.95 11.12 1.79
C GLN A 122 15.07 11.82 2.83
N ALA A 123 15.20 11.45 4.10
CA ALA A 123 14.44 12.07 5.18
C ALA A 123 14.85 13.52 5.44
N LYS A 124 16.12 13.86 5.18
CA LYS A 124 16.61 15.25 5.20
C LYS A 124 16.09 16.08 4.01
N GLY A 125 15.56 15.42 2.97
CA GLY A 125 15.14 16.05 1.71
C GLY A 125 16.26 16.21 0.67
N ASP A 126 17.45 15.67 0.94
CA ASP A 126 18.59 15.69 0.03
C ASP A 126 18.56 14.43 -0.88
N TYR A 127 17.67 14.46 -1.86
CA TYR A 127 17.43 13.32 -2.75
C TYR A 127 18.58 13.08 -3.73
N GLU A 128 19.34 14.11 -4.09
CA GLU A 128 20.46 13.99 -5.03
C GLU A 128 21.59 13.14 -4.43
N THR A 129 21.96 13.40 -3.18
CA THR A 129 22.97 12.58 -2.48
C THR A 129 22.46 11.17 -2.22
N ALA A 130 21.18 11.00 -1.85
CA ALA A 130 20.57 9.69 -1.67
C ALA A 130 20.62 8.86 -2.97
N PHE A 131 20.25 9.47 -4.10
CA PHE A 131 20.31 8.84 -5.41
C PHE A 131 21.74 8.43 -5.77
N LYS A 132 22.73 9.32 -5.64
CA LYS A 132 24.16 9.02 -5.90
C LYS A 132 24.66 7.84 -5.07
N LEU A 133 24.27 7.77 -3.79
CA LEU A 133 24.64 6.67 -2.91
C LEU A 133 24.01 5.35 -3.38
N MET A 134 22.72 5.34 -3.71
CA MET A 134 22.03 4.14 -4.18
C MET A 134 22.53 3.67 -5.55
N THR A 135 22.77 4.57 -6.50
CA THR A 135 23.36 4.23 -7.79
C THR A 135 24.77 3.65 -7.64
N GLY A 136 25.55 4.18 -6.68
CA GLY A 136 26.86 3.62 -6.34
C GLY A 136 26.80 2.18 -5.83
N ILE A 137 25.71 1.81 -5.14
CA ILE A 137 25.46 0.42 -4.71
C ILE A 137 25.07 -0.44 -5.91
N LEU A 138 24.20 0.05 -6.80
CA LEU A 138 23.74 -0.67 -7.99
C LEU A 138 24.87 -0.96 -9.00
N ILE A 139 25.90 -0.10 -9.10
CA ILE A 139 27.08 -0.39 -9.93
C ILE A 139 27.78 -1.68 -9.47
N ARG A 140 27.83 -1.93 -8.15
CA ARG A 140 28.45 -3.13 -7.57
C ARG A 140 27.49 -4.32 -7.52
N TYR A 141 26.19 -4.06 -7.39
CA TYR A 141 25.12 -5.06 -7.25
C TYR A 141 23.94 -4.75 -8.19
N PRO A 142 24.10 -4.92 -9.52
CA PRO A 142 23.12 -4.48 -10.52
C PRO A 142 21.80 -5.26 -10.48
N THR A 143 21.82 -6.48 -9.95
CA THR A 143 20.67 -7.39 -9.85
C THR A 143 19.89 -7.26 -8.55
N ASP A 144 20.27 -6.32 -7.67
CA ASP A 144 19.55 -6.09 -6.42
C ASP A 144 18.24 -5.31 -6.66
N ILE A 145 17.16 -6.06 -6.82
CA ILE A 145 15.82 -5.53 -7.09
C ILE A 145 15.36 -4.59 -5.97
N ILE A 146 15.68 -4.91 -4.71
CA ILE A 146 15.23 -4.11 -3.56
C ILE A 146 15.84 -2.71 -3.62
N ILE A 147 17.14 -2.62 -3.86
CA ILE A 147 17.82 -1.32 -3.98
C ILE A 147 17.38 -0.57 -5.23
N ARG A 148 17.15 -1.28 -6.33
CA ARG A 148 16.66 -0.67 -7.55
C ARG A 148 15.30 -0.02 -7.35
N LYS A 149 14.36 -0.73 -6.72
CA LYS A 149 13.03 -0.21 -6.35
C LYS A 149 13.11 0.97 -5.40
N GLN A 150 13.97 0.90 -4.36
CA GLN A 150 14.19 2.05 -3.48
C GLN A 150 14.76 3.27 -4.21
N THR A 151 15.62 3.05 -5.22
CA THR A 151 16.17 4.11 -6.07
C THR A 151 15.07 4.74 -6.91
N LEU A 152 14.19 3.95 -7.54
CA LEU A 152 13.01 4.43 -8.27
C LEU A 152 12.09 5.26 -7.35
N ALA A 153 11.77 4.73 -6.17
CA ALA A 153 10.95 5.42 -5.18
C ALA A 153 11.54 6.77 -4.73
N THR A 154 12.87 6.91 -4.73
CA THR A 154 13.56 8.18 -4.43
C THR A 154 13.25 9.26 -5.48
N LEU A 155 13.13 8.85 -6.74
CA LEU A 155 12.88 9.73 -7.88
C LEU A 155 11.39 10.02 -8.11
N LYS A 156 10.50 9.21 -7.54
CA LYS A 156 9.06 9.37 -7.61
C LYS A 156 8.64 10.78 -7.19
N ASN A 157 7.88 11.47 -8.05
CA ASN A 157 7.43 12.86 -7.87
C ASN A 157 8.56 13.91 -7.78
N ARG A 158 9.81 13.54 -8.08
CA ARG A 158 10.97 14.46 -8.09
C ARG A 158 11.44 14.81 -9.49
N ILE A 159 11.22 13.91 -10.44
CA ILE A 159 11.47 14.12 -11.86
C ILE A 159 10.15 14.24 -12.63
N PRO A 160 10.17 14.78 -13.86
CA PRO A 160 8.99 14.81 -14.72
C PRO A 160 8.36 13.42 -14.90
N ILE A 161 7.04 13.36 -15.02
CA ILE A 161 6.30 12.09 -15.07
C ILE A 161 6.72 11.22 -16.25
N ASP A 162 6.97 11.81 -17.41
CA ASP A 162 7.40 11.08 -18.61
C ASP A 162 8.80 10.45 -18.43
N GLU A 163 9.75 11.18 -17.82
CA GLU A 163 11.07 10.64 -17.50
C GLU A 163 10.99 9.49 -16.48
N TYR A 164 10.06 9.59 -15.53
CA TYR A 164 9.83 8.53 -14.54
C TYR A 164 9.21 7.28 -15.18
N ILE A 165 8.25 7.45 -16.10
CA ILE A 165 7.66 6.36 -16.89
C ILE A 165 8.75 5.63 -17.69
N ASP A 166 9.64 6.36 -18.37
CA ASP A 166 10.75 5.75 -19.13
C ASP A 166 11.72 4.97 -18.23
N LEU A 167 11.94 5.45 -17.01
CA LEU A 167 12.77 4.76 -16.03
C LEU A 167 12.12 3.46 -15.53
N ILE A 168 10.81 3.47 -15.23
CA ILE A 168 10.08 2.26 -14.83
C ILE A 168 9.99 1.27 -15.99
N ASN A 169 9.74 1.72 -17.22
CA ASN A 169 9.73 0.84 -18.40
C ASN A 169 11.07 0.11 -18.55
N ARG A 170 12.20 0.81 -18.43
CA ARG A 170 13.54 0.18 -18.46
C ARG A 170 13.73 -0.82 -17.33
N HIS A 171 13.26 -0.50 -16.13
CA HIS A 171 13.29 -1.44 -14.99
C HIS A 171 12.49 -2.71 -15.29
N LEU A 172 11.28 -2.59 -15.80
CA LEU A 172 10.41 -3.73 -16.14
C LEU A 172 10.93 -4.55 -17.33
N CYS A 173 11.70 -3.97 -18.25
CA CYS A 173 12.41 -4.73 -19.28
C CYS A 173 13.45 -5.69 -18.68
N GLU A 174 14.09 -5.31 -17.57
CA GLU A 174 15.08 -6.15 -16.87
C GLU A 174 14.43 -7.07 -15.82
N PHE A 175 13.35 -6.61 -15.18
CA PHE A 175 12.66 -7.30 -14.10
C PHE A 175 11.14 -7.40 -14.37
N PRO A 176 10.71 -8.20 -15.35
CA PRO A 176 9.31 -8.26 -15.77
C PRO A 176 8.37 -8.87 -14.71
N LEU A 177 8.91 -9.56 -13.71
CA LEU A 177 8.14 -10.21 -12.63
C LEU A 177 7.85 -9.26 -11.45
N ASP A 178 8.28 -8.00 -11.51
CA ASP A 178 8.03 -7.02 -10.44
C ASP A 178 6.62 -6.44 -10.54
N THR A 179 5.66 -7.11 -9.93
CA THR A 179 4.23 -6.75 -9.93
C THR A 179 3.96 -5.37 -9.37
N GLU A 180 4.67 -4.96 -8.33
CA GLU A 180 4.51 -3.62 -7.72
C GLU A 180 4.89 -2.51 -8.70
N SER A 181 5.95 -2.72 -9.49
CA SER A 181 6.36 -1.76 -10.52
C SER A 181 5.36 -1.71 -11.69
N TRP A 182 4.75 -2.84 -12.06
CA TRP A 182 3.65 -2.86 -13.03
C TRP A 182 2.43 -2.08 -12.55
N GLN A 183 2.06 -2.26 -11.27
CA GLN A 183 0.96 -1.51 -10.67
C GLN A 183 1.26 0.00 -10.68
N GLU A 184 2.46 0.39 -10.24
CA GLU A 184 2.88 1.79 -10.23
C GLU A 184 2.86 2.41 -11.63
N LEU A 185 3.36 1.69 -12.64
CA LEU A 185 3.29 2.14 -14.03
C LEU A 185 1.85 2.32 -14.51
N GLY A 186 0.95 1.40 -14.15
CA GLY A 186 -0.48 1.50 -14.43
C GLY A 186 -1.11 2.75 -13.83
N GLU A 187 -0.80 3.08 -12.57
CA GLU A 187 -1.28 4.29 -11.90
C GLU A 187 -0.77 5.58 -12.57
N LEU A 188 0.48 5.59 -13.03
CA LEU A 188 1.05 6.71 -13.78
C LEU A 188 0.38 6.91 -15.14
N TYR A 189 0.07 5.82 -15.84
CA TYR A 189 -0.66 5.90 -17.09
C TYR A 189 -2.10 6.36 -16.91
N ILE A 190 -2.78 5.97 -15.82
CA ILE A 190 -4.10 6.51 -15.47
C ILE A 190 -4.03 8.01 -15.24
N SER A 191 -3.06 8.49 -14.44
CA SER A 191 -2.93 9.92 -14.15
C SER A 191 -2.55 10.75 -15.38
N SER A 192 -1.87 10.13 -16.35
CA SER A 192 -1.51 10.71 -17.64
C SER A 192 -2.60 10.59 -18.72
N GLY A 193 -3.74 9.95 -18.42
CA GLY A 193 -4.82 9.71 -19.39
C GLY A 193 -4.53 8.64 -20.45
N LYS A 194 -3.41 7.91 -20.33
CA LYS A 194 -2.97 6.82 -21.22
C LYS A 194 -3.66 5.50 -20.84
N ILE A 195 -4.98 5.43 -21.03
CA ILE A 195 -5.81 4.36 -20.45
C ILE A 195 -5.52 2.98 -21.06
N ASN A 196 -5.15 2.88 -22.34
CA ASN A 196 -4.85 1.58 -22.96
C ASN A 196 -3.58 0.96 -22.38
N GLU A 197 -2.57 1.79 -22.15
CA GLU A 197 -1.30 1.42 -21.55
C GLU A 197 -1.50 1.02 -20.08
N ALA A 198 -2.35 1.74 -19.34
CA ALA A 198 -2.76 1.34 -18.00
C ALA A 198 -3.43 -0.04 -17.99
N ILE A 199 -4.36 -0.33 -18.93
CA ILE A 199 -5.00 -1.64 -19.04
C ILE A 199 -3.96 -2.73 -19.28
N TYR A 200 -2.96 -2.48 -20.13
CA TYR A 200 -1.86 -3.42 -20.35
C TYR A 200 -1.11 -3.72 -19.05
N CYS A 201 -0.71 -2.68 -18.30
CA CYS A 201 -0.02 -2.86 -17.01
C CYS A 201 -0.85 -3.69 -16.01
N TYR A 202 -2.13 -3.39 -15.84
CA TYR A 202 -2.97 -4.17 -14.92
C TYR A 202 -3.26 -5.59 -15.40
N ASN A 203 -3.24 -5.85 -16.72
CA ASN A 203 -3.27 -7.22 -17.24
C ASN A 203 -1.98 -7.98 -16.93
N GLU A 204 -0.82 -7.35 -16.86
CA GLU A 204 0.39 -8.02 -16.36
C GLU A 204 0.24 -8.34 -14.86
N VAL A 205 -0.26 -7.40 -14.05
CA VAL A 205 -0.47 -7.61 -12.60
C VAL A 205 -1.43 -8.78 -12.33
N ILE A 206 -2.55 -8.90 -13.05
CA ILE A 206 -3.54 -9.95 -12.80
C ILE A 206 -3.02 -11.36 -13.14
N LEU A 207 -1.99 -11.50 -13.99
CA LEU A 207 -1.38 -12.80 -14.27
C LEU A 207 -0.70 -13.38 -13.01
N HIS A 208 -0.17 -12.51 -12.16
CA HIS A 208 0.45 -12.89 -10.90
C HIS A 208 -0.56 -13.04 -9.77
N GLU A 209 -1.60 -12.19 -9.76
CA GLU A 209 -2.65 -12.18 -8.73
C GLU A 209 -4.06 -12.35 -9.32
N PRO A 210 -4.40 -13.53 -9.87
CA PRO A 210 -5.64 -13.74 -10.64
C PRO A 210 -6.92 -13.65 -9.80
N ASN A 211 -6.82 -13.84 -8.49
CA ASN A 211 -7.96 -13.79 -7.57
C ASN A 211 -8.09 -12.44 -6.85
N ASN A 212 -7.23 -11.47 -7.16
CA ASN A 212 -7.29 -10.16 -6.53
C ASN A 212 -8.40 -9.33 -7.19
N ILE A 213 -9.53 -9.24 -6.48
CA ILE A 213 -10.74 -8.53 -6.94
C ILE A 213 -10.46 -7.05 -7.23
N PHE A 214 -9.51 -6.43 -6.53
CA PHE A 214 -9.18 -5.02 -6.74
C PHE A 214 -8.65 -4.78 -8.16
N TYR A 215 -7.73 -5.62 -8.66
CA TYR A 215 -7.19 -5.48 -10.01
C TYR A 215 -8.22 -5.84 -11.09
N ILE A 216 -9.03 -6.87 -10.87
CA ILE A 216 -10.13 -7.23 -11.78
C ILE A 216 -11.10 -6.05 -11.96
N ILE A 217 -11.51 -5.42 -10.87
CA ILE A 217 -12.40 -4.26 -10.90
C ILE A 217 -11.71 -3.07 -11.57
N THR A 218 -10.43 -2.85 -11.29
CA THR A 218 -9.67 -1.76 -11.92
C THR A 218 -9.64 -1.93 -13.44
N ILE A 219 -9.35 -3.13 -13.95
CA ILE A 219 -9.40 -3.42 -15.39
C ILE A 219 -10.81 -3.20 -15.95
N ALA A 220 -11.85 -3.59 -15.21
CA ALA A 220 -13.25 -3.36 -15.61
C ALA A 220 -13.60 -1.87 -15.72
N ASP A 221 -13.18 -1.07 -14.72
CA ASP A 221 -13.37 0.39 -14.66
C ASP A 221 -12.62 1.09 -15.81
N LEU A 222 -11.39 0.68 -16.11
CA LEU A 222 -10.60 1.22 -17.21
C LEU A 222 -11.23 0.90 -18.57
N ASN A 223 -11.67 -0.35 -18.78
CA ASN A 223 -12.38 -0.74 -20.00
C ASN A 223 -13.72 -0.01 -20.15
N TYR A 224 -14.42 0.26 -19.05
CA TYR A 224 -15.63 1.07 -19.07
C TYR A 224 -15.34 2.51 -19.54
N THR A 225 -14.24 3.10 -19.06
CA THR A 225 -13.83 4.47 -19.37
C THR A 225 -13.58 4.68 -20.86
N ILE A 226 -12.97 3.69 -21.54
CA ILE A 226 -12.75 3.71 -23.00
C ILE A 226 -13.92 3.12 -23.82
N ALA A 227 -15.10 2.97 -23.20
CA ALA A 227 -16.31 2.44 -23.83
C ALA A 227 -16.21 1.00 -24.38
N ARG A 228 -15.26 0.19 -23.90
CA ARG A 228 -15.19 -1.26 -24.18
C ARG A 228 -16.15 -2.04 -23.27
N PHE A 229 -17.43 -1.78 -23.42
CA PHE A 229 -18.49 -2.31 -22.54
C PHE A 229 -18.54 -3.84 -22.43
N PRO A 230 -18.39 -4.63 -23.52
CA PRO A 230 -18.42 -6.10 -23.41
C PRO A 230 -17.29 -6.66 -22.53
N LEU A 231 -16.08 -6.11 -22.67
CA LEU A 231 -14.94 -6.51 -21.83
C LEU A 231 -15.15 -6.06 -20.38
N SER A 232 -15.58 -4.82 -20.17
CA SER A 232 -15.91 -4.31 -18.83
C SER A 232 -16.94 -5.20 -18.12
N TYR A 233 -18.01 -5.60 -18.83
CA TYR A 233 -19.01 -6.55 -18.31
C TYR A 233 -18.40 -7.90 -17.90
N LYS A 234 -17.51 -8.46 -18.73
CA LYS A 234 -16.82 -9.72 -18.44
C LYS A 234 -16.00 -9.63 -17.15
N TYR A 235 -15.21 -8.58 -16.98
CA TYR A 235 -14.39 -8.41 -15.76
C TYR A 235 -15.24 -8.13 -14.51
N TYR A 236 -16.30 -7.31 -14.60
CA TYR A 236 -17.20 -7.14 -13.45
C TYR A 236 -17.94 -8.44 -13.09
N SER A 237 -18.31 -9.24 -14.09
CA SER A 237 -18.92 -10.56 -13.85
C SER A 237 -17.95 -11.49 -13.12
N ALA A 238 -16.68 -11.52 -13.55
CA ALA A 238 -15.62 -12.25 -12.87
C ALA A 238 -15.44 -11.79 -11.40
N ALA A 239 -15.42 -10.48 -11.15
CA ALA A 239 -15.34 -9.95 -9.80
C ALA A 239 -16.54 -10.37 -8.92
N VAL A 240 -17.77 -10.40 -9.48
CA VAL A 240 -18.96 -10.88 -8.77
C VAL A 240 -18.91 -12.39 -8.52
N THR A 241 -18.31 -13.19 -9.41
CA THR A 241 -18.13 -14.63 -9.16
C THR A 241 -17.16 -14.91 -8.01
N LEU A 242 -16.13 -14.08 -7.84
CA LEU A 242 -15.20 -14.19 -6.71
C LEU A 242 -15.82 -13.65 -5.41
N ASN A 243 -16.52 -12.52 -5.48
CA ASN A 243 -17.23 -11.94 -4.35
C ASN A 243 -18.57 -11.35 -4.78
N CYS A 244 -19.63 -12.11 -4.52
CA CYS A 244 -21.00 -11.78 -4.91
C CYS A 244 -21.58 -10.55 -4.17
N MET A 245 -20.94 -10.11 -3.09
CA MET A 245 -21.35 -8.96 -2.28
C MET A 245 -20.52 -7.71 -2.57
N CYS A 246 -19.59 -7.75 -3.52
CA CYS A 246 -18.80 -6.59 -3.90
C CYS A 246 -19.69 -5.52 -4.56
N THR A 247 -20.02 -4.47 -3.80
CA THR A 247 -20.90 -3.38 -4.25
C THR A 247 -20.36 -2.67 -5.48
N ARG A 248 -19.03 -2.49 -5.58
CA ARG A 248 -18.39 -1.83 -6.73
C ARG A 248 -18.57 -2.62 -8.03
N ALA A 249 -18.37 -3.94 -8.00
CA ALA A 249 -18.57 -4.79 -9.16
C ALA A 249 -20.06 -4.88 -9.57
N LEU A 250 -20.98 -4.98 -8.59
CA LEU A 250 -22.41 -4.98 -8.86
C LEU A 250 -22.88 -3.66 -9.50
N TRP A 251 -22.39 -2.52 -9.01
CA TRP A 251 -22.66 -1.22 -9.65
C TRP A 251 -22.06 -1.13 -11.05
N GLY A 252 -20.85 -1.65 -11.25
CA GLY A 252 -20.22 -1.77 -12.57
C GLY A 252 -21.11 -2.48 -13.58
N LEU A 253 -21.69 -3.63 -13.22
CA LEU A 253 -22.64 -4.36 -14.08
C LEU A 253 -23.90 -3.53 -14.41
N VAL A 254 -24.47 -2.85 -13.42
CA VAL A 254 -25.64 -1.97 -13.59
C VAL A 254 -25.31 -0.80 -14.52
N LEU A 255 -24.13 -0.19 -14.38
CA LEU A 255 -23.67 0.93 -15.22
C LEU A 255 -23.43 0.49 -16.67
N VAL A 256 -22.71 -0.60 -16.88
CA VAL A 256 -22.49 -1.18 -18.21
C VAL A 256 -23.82 -1.47 -18.89
N TYR A 257 -24.73 -2.16 -18.20
CA TYR A 257 -26.05 -2.46 -18.73
C TYR A 257 -26.85 -1.19 -19.07
N THR A 258 -26.86 -0.19 -18.17
CA THR A 258 -27.54 1.09 -18.43
C THR A 258 -26.97 1.78 -19.67
N ARG A 259 -25.66 1.73 -19.88
CA ARG A 259 -25.02 2.33 -21.06
C ARG A 259 -25.38 1.60 -22.34
N ILE A 260 -25.45 0.27 -22.29
CA ILE A 260 -25.83 -0.56 -23.44
C ILE A 260 -27.30 -0.36 -23.80
N VAL A 261 -28.23 -0.34 -22.84
CA VAL A 261 -29.67 -0.08 -23.09
C VAL A 261 -29.91 1.33 -23.64
N ARG A 262 -29.05 2.30 -23.27
CA ARG A 262 -29.10 3.65 -23.85
C ARG A 262 -28.55 3.65 -25.28
N ASN A 263 -27.38 3.05 -25.49
CA ASN A 263 -26.73 3.01 -26.80
C ASN A 263 -27.45 2.09 -27.80
N SER A 264 -28.20 1.07 -27.35
CA SER A 264 -29.04 0.26 -28.22
C SER A 264 -30.18 1.05 -28.86
N LYS A 265 -30.45 2.29 -28.43
CA LYS A 265 -31.32 3.22 -29.16
C LYS A 265 -30.60 3.98 -30.28
N ASP A 266 -29.27 4.09 -30.20
CA ASP A 266 -28.42 4.78 -31.19
C ASP A 266 -27.81 3.81 -32.22
N VAL A 267 -27.65 2.53 -31.88
CA VAL A 267 -26.95 1.50 -32.70
C VAL A 267 -27.88 0.67 -33.59
N ILE A 268 -29.22 0.77 -33.43
CA ILE A 268 -30.17 0.04 -34.30
C ILE A 268 -30.04 0.44 -35.78
N GLU A 269 -29.39 1.56 -36.11
CA GLU A 269 -29.19 1.97 -37.51
C GLU A 269 -27.90 1.46 -38.16
N ASN A 270 -26.86 1.03 -37.42
CA ASN A 270 -25.59 0.64 -38.03
C ASN A 270 -24.77 -0.31 -37.14
N THR A 271 -24.89 -1.64 -37.32
CA THR A 271 -23.79 -2.65 -37.28
C THR A 271 -24.34 -4.09 -37.19
N GLU A 272 -24.08 -4.90 -38.22
CA GLU A 272 -24.48 -6.31 -38.33
C GLU A 272 -23.42 -7.27 -37.74
N ASP A 273 -22.86 -6.98 -36.56
CA ASP A 273 -21.81 -7.85 -35.99
C ASP A 273 -22.38 -8.83 -34.92
N PRO A 274 -22.35 -10.16 -35.13
CA PRO A 274 -23.03 -11.14 -34.26
C PRO A 274 -22.45 -11.28 -32.85
N GLN A 275 -21.20 -10.85 -32.62
CA GLN A 275 -20.55 -10.90 -31.30
C GLN A 275 -21.02 -9.78 -30.35
N HIS A 276 -21.82 -8.83 -30.84
CA HIS A 276 -22.22 -7.61 -30.13
C HIS A 276 -23.68 -7.63 -29.64
N LYS A 277 -24.42 -8.73 -29.79
CA LYS A 277 -25.79 -8.84 -29.28
C LYS A 277 -25.80 -9.18 -27.78
N PHE A 278 -26.02 -8.16 -26.96
CA PHE A 278 -26.34 -8.34 -25.54
C PHE A 278 -27.61 -9.20 -25.40
N SER A 279 -27.44 -10.45 -24.96
CA SER A 279 -28.54 -11.42 -24.84
C SER A 279 -29.39 -11.19 -23.59
N ASP A 280 -30.59 -11.80 -23.55
CA ASP A 280 -31.48 -11.82 -22.38
C ASP A 280 -30.81 -12.24 -21.07
N VAL A 281 -29.74 -13.03 -21.15
CA VAL A 281 -28.94 -13.44 -20.00
C VAL A 281 -28.33 -12.23 -19.30
N HIS A 282 -27.83 -11.25 -20.05
CA HIS A 282 -27.21 -10.06 -19.50
C HIS A 282 -28.24 -9.17 -18.77
N VAL A 283 -29.46 -9.08 -19.32
CA VAL A 283 -30.60 -8.38 -18.67
C VAL A 283 -30.92 -9.02 -17.32
N LYS A 284 -30.98 -10.36 -17.27
CA LYS A 284 -31.24 -11.11 -16.04
C LYS A 284 -30.14 -10.89 -15.01
N VAL A 285 -28.87 -10.88 -15.42
CA VAL A 285 -27.72 -10.61 -14.54
C VAL A 285 -27.77 -9.19 -13.98
N ALA A 286 -28.01 -8.18 -14.83
CA ALA A 286 -28.11 -6.79 -14.38
C ALA A 286 -29.27 -6.57 -13.39
N ARG A 287 -30.44 -7.17 -13.65
CA ARG A 287 -31.57 -7.16 -12.71
C ARG A 287 -31.23 -7.84 -11.38
N LYS A 288 -30.57 -8.99 -11.43
CA LYS A 288 -30.14 -9.70 -10.22
C LYS A 288 -29.13 -8.86 -9.43
N ALA A 289 -28.19 -8.21 -10.10
CA ALA A 289 -27.23 -7.30 -9.48
C ALA A 289 -27.94 -6.12 -8.78
N LEU A 290 -28.95 -5.54 -9.42
CA LEU A 290 -29.73 -4.45 -8.84
C LEU A 290 -30.53 -4.89 -7.61
N GLN A 291 -31.10 -6.09 -7.63
CA GLN A 291 -31.78 -6.69 -6.46
C GLN A 291 -30.80 -6.94 -5.30
N LEU A 292 -29.60 -7.45 -5.59
CA LEU A 292 -28.55 -7.66 -4.58
C LEU A 292 -28.11 -6.33 -3.96
N LEU A 293 -27.84 -5.31 -4.77
CA LEU A 293 -27.51 -3.96 -4.29
C LEU A 293 -28.62 -3.40 -3.40
N ARG A 294 -29.90 -3.55 -3.81
CA ARG A 294 -31.05 -3.13 -3.00
C ARG A 294 -31.05 -3.83 -1.65
N GLY A 295 -30.81 -5.14 -1.60
CA GLY A 295 -30.71 -5.90 -0.36
C GLY A 295 -29.57 -5.42 0.56
N ILE A 296 -28.40 -5.14 -0.01
CA ILE A 296 -27.25 -4.58 0.72
C ILE A 296 -27.60 -3.22 1.32
N TYR A 297 -28.18 -2.32 0.52
CA TYR A 297 -28.50 -0.97 0.99
C TYR A 297 -29.62 -0.94 2.03
N ILE A 298 -30.61 -1.82 1.92
CA ILE A 298 -31.64 -2.00 2.97
C ILE A 298 -31.00 -2.40 4.30
N LYS A 299 -30.10 -3.41 4.29
CA LYS A 299 -29.38 -3.85 5.50
C LYS A 299 -28.54 -2.72 6.10
N SER A 300 -27.88 -1.92 5.26
CA SER A 300 -27.09 -0.75 5.70
C SER A 300 -27.93 0.48 6.08
N ARG A 301 -29.27 0.41 6.02
CA ARG A 301 -30.20 1.53 6.28
C ARG A 301 -30.03 2.75 5.36
N SER A 302 -29.44 2.56 4.18
CA SER A 302 -29.28 3.62 3.17
C SER A 302 -30.52 3.73 2.27
N TYR A 303 -31.60 4.29 2.80
CA TYR A 303 -32.88 4.39 2.09
C TYR A 303 -32.82 5.31 0.85
N ALA A 304 -31.91 6.29 0.84
CA ALA A 304 -31.69 7.13 -0.33
C ALA A 304 -31.19 6.32 -1.53
N ALA A 305 -30.21 5.43 -1.31
CA ALA A 305 -29.70 4.53 -2.35
C ALA A 305 -30.79 3.56 -2.83
N VAL A 306 -31.60 3.02 -1.92
CA VAL A 306 -32.74 2.15 -2.27
C VAL A 306 -33.74 2.87 -3.17
N ARG A 307 -34.09 4.13 -2.87
CA ARG A 307 -34.99 4.93 -3.73
C ARG A 307 -34.39 5.15 -5.13
N ALA A 308 -33.09 5.43 -5.21
CA ALA A 308 -32.40 5.59 -6.49
C ALA A 308 -32.43 4.29 -7.32
N LEU A 309 -32.17 3.14 -6.69
CA LEU A 309 -32.25 1.84 -7.35
C LEU A 309 -33.66 1.51 -7.84
N ASN A 310 -34.70 1.82 -7.07
CA ASN A 310 -36.08 1.60 -7.50
C ASN A 310 -36.44 2.47 -8.72
N ARG A 311 -35.93 3.71 -8.80
CA ARG A 311 -36.11 4.57 -9.99
C ARG A 311 -35.44 3.95 -11.21
N LEU A 312 -34.21 3.48 -11.08
CA LEU A 312 -33.49 2.79 -12.15
C LEU A 312 -34.21 1.51 -12.62
N TRP A 313 -34.75 0.72 -11.68
CA TRP A 313 -35.56 -0.45 -12.01
C TRP A 313 -36.77 -0.09 -12.87
N ASN A 314 -37.53 0.93 -12.45
CA ASN A 314 -38.71 1.38 -13.19
C ASN A 314 -38.35 1.94 -14.56
N GLU A 315 -37.22 2.65 -14.70
CA GLU A 315 -36.73 3.11 -15.99
C GLU A 315 -36.38 1.98 -16.95
N TRP A 316 -35.87 0.86 -16.43
CA TRP A 316 -35.56 -0.31 -17.26
C TRP A 316 -36.82 -1.04 -17.71
N ASP A 317 -37.80 -1.19 -16.82
CA ASP A 317 -39.07 -1.85 -17.15
C ASP A 317 -39.91 -1.00 -18.13
N ALA A 318 -39.89 0.34 -18.00
CA ALA A 318 -40.57 1.24 -18.93
C ALA A 318 -39.93 1.30 -20.34
N LYS A 319 -38.69 0.83 -20.48
CA LYS A 319 -37.93 0.87 -21.75
C LYS A 319 -37.89 -0.46 -22.49
N GLN A 320 -38.58 -1.50 -22.02
CA GLN A 320 -38.72 -2.72 -22.80
C GLN A 320 -39.56 -2.43 -24.06
N PRO A 321 -39.10 -2.78 -25.28
CA PRO A 321 -40.04 -2.96 -26.36
C PRO A 321 -41.01 -4.05 -25.91
N VAL A 322 -42.32 -3.80 -26.09
CA VAL A 322 -43.33 -4.84 -25.91
C VAL A 322 -42.97 -5.93 -26.92
N CYS A 323 -42.35 -7.01 -26.46
CA CYS A 323 -42.21 -8.22 -27.24
C CYS A 323 -43.62 -8.78 -27.40
N TYR A 324 -44.28 -8.43 -28.50
CA TYR A 324 -45.45 -9.14 -28.99
C TYR A 324 -45.03 -10.44 -29.68
#